data_AF-A0A7W1NB04-F1
#
_entry.id   AF-A0A7W1NB04-F1
#
_cell.length_a   1.000
_cell.length_b   1.000
_cell.length_c   1.000
_cell.angle_alpha   90.00
_cell.angle_beta   90.00
_cell.angle_gamma   90.00
#
_symmetry.space_group_name_H-M   'P 1'
#
loop_
_entity.id
_entity.type
_entity.pdbx_description
1 polymer ?
#
loop_
_entity_poly.entity_id
_entity_poly.type
_entity_poly.pdbx_seq_one_letter_code
_entity_poly.pdbx_strand_id
1 'polypeptide(L)'
;GLMGGGLGGVGVAAIVAAIAIPNLLESRVTANESAAAMSLKAGLFPAQVQFQGGCYSDEDGDNIGSFGFLRELSGAQPVAGGLELRLLAGAVGEGEGNGYRFAVFLPNGNGGAMHEPVAARPEVVVGADQRERYWVGYAWPTAADNGRQMFAIDPSGQIHVAPATGEAPAWNALFGDHGTWGDQATWPLYRR
;
A
#
# COMPACT_ATOMS: atom_id res chain seq x y z
N GLY A 1 -59.43 -39.55 -39.51
CA GLY A 1 -58.08 -40.11 -39.57
C GLY A 1 -57.15 -39.18 -38.82
N LEU A 2 -56.61 -39.64 -37.69
CA LEU A 2 -55.59 -38.96 -36.88
C LEU A 2 -54.21 -39.29 -37.47
N MET A 3 -53.46 -38.26 -37.86
CA MET A 3 -51.98 -38.23 -37.97
C MET A 3 -51.61 -36.74 -37.82
N GLY A 4 -50.81 -36.27 -36.88
CA GLY A 4 -49.58 -36.81 -36.30
C GLY A 4 -48.47 -35.81 -36.66
N GLY A 5 -47.57 -35.33 -35.82
CA GLY A 5 -47.37 -35.43 -34.39
C GLY A 5 -46.37 -34.32 -34.03
N GLY A 6 -46.64 -33.58 -32.96
CA GLY A 6 -45.63 -32.70 -32.37
C GLY A 6 -44.69 -33.55 -31.53
N LEU A 7 -43.40 -33.57 -31.87
CA LEU A 7 -42.35 -34.10 -31.00
C LEU A 7 -41.04 -33.31 -31.21
N GLY A 8 -40.51 -32.78 -30.11
CA GLY A 8 -39.10 -32.38 -29.94
C GLY A 8 -38.90 -30.87 -30.02
N GLY A 9 -39.06 -30.08 -28.97
CA GLY A 9 -38.42 -30.31 -27.67
C GLY A 9 -37.03 -29.67 -27.69
N VAL A 10 -36.99 -28.43 -27.21
CA VAL A 10 -35.83 -27.68 -26.71
C VAL A 10 -34.65 -28.59 -26.33
N GLY A 11 -33.42 -28.30 -26.79
CA GLY A 11 -32.28 -28.99 -26.19
C GLY A 11 -30.89 -28.91 -26.82
N VAL A 12 -30.48 -27.82 -27.50
CA VAL A 12 -29.05 -27.65 -27.91
C VAL A 12 -28.49 -26.28 -27.51
N ALA A 13 -28.88 -25.78 -26.34
CA ALA A 13 -28.33 -24.53 -25.80
C ALA A 13 -27.84 -24.66 -24.34
N ALA A 14 -27.57 -25.86 -23.83
CA ALA A 14 -27.29 -26.06 -22.40
C ALA A 14 -25.99 -26.83 -22.06
N ILE A 15 -25.11 -27.15 -23.01
CA ILE A 15 -23.94 -28.05 -22.74
C ILE A 15 -22.59 -27.31 -22.69
N VAL A 16 -22.50 -26.04 -23.09
CA VAL A 16 -21.21 -25.29 -23.08
C VAL A 16 -21.16 -24.23 -21.96
N ALA A 17 -21.69 -24.54 -20.77
CA ALA A 17 -21.48 -23.70 -19.58
C ALA A 17 -20.50 -24.31 -18.56
N ALA A 18 -20.06 -25.56 -18.76
CA ALA A 18 -19.30 -26.31 -17.76
C ALA A 18 -17.76 -26.19 -17.85
N ILE A 19 -17.19 -25.58 -18.89
CA ILE A 19 -15.74 -25.67 -19.19
C ILE A 19 -15.03 -24.30 -19.16
N ALA A 20 -15.48 -23.36 -18.34
CA ALA A 20 -14.76 -22.09 -18.14
C ALA A 20 -15.04 -21.40 -16.78
N ILE A 21 -15.08 -22.15 -15.67
CA ILE A 21 -14.93 -21.54 -14.34
C ILE A 21 -13.69 -22.05 -13.58
N PRO A 22 -12.49 -22.15 -14.19
CA PRO A 22 -11.29 -22.01 -13.39
C PRO A 22 -10.95 -20.51 -13.29
N ASN A 23 -10.63 -20.05 -12.08
CA ASN A 23 -9.90 -18.81 -11.81
C ASN A 23 -10.62 -17.47 -11.63
N LEU A 24 -11.89 -17.45 -11.21
CA LEU A 24 -12.45 -16.20 -10.67
C LEU A 24 -11.74 -15.76 -9.37
N LEU A 25 -11.34 -16.71 -8.51
CA LEU A 25 -10.61 -16.41 -7.27
C LEU A 25 -9.17 -15.96 -7.55
N GLU A 26 -8.45 -16.69 -8.40
CA GLU A 26 -7.07 -16.32 -8.77
C GLU A 26 -7.04 -14.98 -9.52
N SER A 27 -8.03 -14.71 -10.38
CA SER A 27 -8.20 -13.40 -11.02
C SER A 27 -8.42 -12.27 -10.01
N ARG A 28 -9.17 -12.50 -8.93
CA ARG A 28 -9.37 -11.51 -7.86
C ARG A 28 -8.07 -11.27 -7.09
N VAL A 29 -7.33 -12.32 -6.74
CA VAL A 29 -6.03 -12.21 -6.08
C VAL A 29 -5.07 -11.35 -6.91
N THR A 30 -4.92 -11.65 -8.20
CA THR A 30 -4.04 -10.87 -9.09
C THR A 30 -4.52 -9.42 -9.26
N ALA A 31 -5.84 -9.19 -9.30
CA ALA A 31 -6.40 -7.84 -9.37
C ALA A 31 -6.12 -7.04 -8.10
N ASN A 32 -6.28 -7.65 -6.91
CA ASN A 32 -6.00 -7.03 -5.62
C ASN A 32 -4.51 -6.71 -5.48
N GLU A 33 -3.63 -7.65 -5.80
CA GLU A 33 -2.16 -7.46 -5.81
C GLU A 33 -1.75 -6.29 -6.72
N SER A 34 -2.31 -6.27 -7.94
CA SER A 34 -2.07 -5.18 -8.89
C SER A 34 -2.58 -3.84 -8.35
N ALA A 35 -3.76 -3.81 -7.74
CA ALA A 35 -4.35 -2.61 -7.18
C ALA A 35 -3.53 -2.09 -5.98
N ALA A 36 -3.01 -2.98 -5.13
CA ALA A 36 -2.16 -2.63 -4.00
C ALA A 36 -0.83 -2.00 -4.45
N ALA A 37 -0.13 -2.64 -5.39
CA ALA A 37 1.12 -2.10 -5.95
C ALA A 37 0.90 -0.74 -6.64
N MET A 38 -0.18 -0.59 -7.40
CA MET A 38 -0.55 0.68 -8.03
C MET A 38 -0.93 1.76 -7.02
N SER A 39 -1.61 1.38 -5.94
CA SER A 39 -1.98 2.28 -4.84
C SER A 39 -0.76 2.88 -4.15
N LEU A 40 0.28 2.08 -3.92
CA LEU A 40 1.57 2.57 -3.42
C LEU A 40 2.24 3.51 -4.44
N LYS A 41 2.35 3.08 -5.70
CA LYS A 41 3.12 3.81 -6.73
C LYS A 41 2.46 5.10 -7.19
N ALA A 42 1.16 5.08 -7.44
CA ALA A 42 0.41 6.18 -8.03
C ALA A 42 -0.39 7.00 -7.01
N GLY A 43 -0.62 6.47 -5.81
CA GLY A 43 -1.29 7.18 -4.72
C GLY A 43 -0.29 7.69 -3.69
N LEU A 44 0.34 6.76 -2.96
CA LEU A 44 1.19 7.11 -1.81
C LEU A 44 2.44 7.91 -2.20
N PHE A 45 3.19 7.45 -3.21
CA PHE A 45 4.44 8.11 -3.62
C PHE A 45 4.26 9.59 -4.00
N PRO A 46 3.36 9.97 -4.94
CA PRO A 46 3.19 11.38 -5.27
C PRO A 46 2.67 12.21 -4.08
N ALA A 47 1.83 11.62 -3.21
CA ALA A 47 1.39 12.29 -1.99
C ALA A 47 2.56 12.62 -1.05
N GLN A 48 3.52 11.69 -0.90
CA GLN A 48 4.75 11.90 -0.14
C GLN A 48 5.62 13.01 -0.72
N VAL A 49 5.85 12.97 -2.04
CA VAL A 49 6.64 14.01 -2.73
C VAL A 49 6.00 15.39 -2.58
N GLN A 50 4.67 15.48 -2.73
CA GLN A 50 3.96 16.73 -2.56
C GLN A 50 3.95 17.20 -1.10
N PHE A 51 3.85 16.29 -0.14
CA PHE A 51 3.89 16.62 1.27
C PHE A 51 5.26 17.20 1.64
N GLN A 52 6.32 16.52 1.22
CA GLN A 52 7.70 16.93 1.46
C GLN A 52 8.01 18.28 0.79
N GLY A 53 7.69 18.42 -0.50
CA GLY A 53 7.94 19.65 -1.25
C GLY A 53 7.09 20.85 -0.81
N GLY A 54 6.00 20.60 -0.08
CA GLY A 54 5.19 21.64 0.56
C GLY A 54 5.68 22.08 1.93
N CYS A 55 6.72 21.43 2.48
CA CYS A 55 7.23 21.66 3.84
C CYS A 55 6.13 21.72 4.91
N TYR A 56 5.12 20.83 4.80
CA TYR A 56 3.99 20.81 5.74
C TYR A 56 4.37 20.32 7.15
N SER A 57 5.51 19.65 7.26
CA SER A 57 6.17 19.30 8.53
C SER A 57 7.64 19.66 8.38
N ASP A 58 8.11 20.59 9.20
CA ASP A 58 9.49 21.03 9.33
C ASP A 58 9.76 21.12 10.83
N GLU A 59 10.34 20.06 11.38
CA GLU A 59 10.44 19.86 12.83
C GLU A 59 11.68 20.51 13.44
N ASP A 60 12.72 20.77 12.64
CA ASP A 60 13.97 21.39 13.07
C ASP A 60 14.21 22.80 12.48
N GLY A 61 13.34 23.26 11.58
CA GLY A 61 13.28 24.63 11.10
C GLY A 61 14.31 24.95 10.01
N ASP A 62 14.80 23.93 9.30
CA ASP A 62 15.81 24.09 8.25
C ASP A 62 15.23 24.37 6.85
N ASN A 63 13.89 24.41 6.75
CA ASN A 63 13.08 24.56 5.53
C ASN A 63 13.10 23.35 4.59
N ILE A 64 13.50 22.17 5.05
CA ILE A 64 13.37 20.90 4.33
C ILE A 64 12.19 20.14 4.93
N GLY A 65 11.20 19.84 4.09
CA GLY A 65 10.03 19.09 4.53
C GLY A 65 10.37 17.65 4.89
N SER A 66 9.79 17.16 5.99
CA SER A 66 9.73 15.74 6.31
C SER A 66 8.63 15.02 5.55
N PHE A 67 8.78 13.71 5.34
CA PHE A 67 7.71 12.85 4.79
C PHE A 67 6.54 12.69 5.77
N GLY A 68 5.36 12.34 5.25
CA GLY A 68 4.08 12.27 5.96
C GLY A 68 3.63 10.86 6.35
N PHE A 69 2.73 10.74 7.33
CA PHE A 69 1.98 9.51 7.59
C PHE A 69 0.67 9.45 6.78
N LEU A 70 -0.01 8.29 6.72
CA LEU A 70 -1.21 8.12 5.89
C LEU A 70 -2.37 9.04 6.32
N ARG A 71 -2.59 9.25 7.62
CA ARG A 71 -3.67 10.12 8.11
C ARG A 71 -3.32 11.59 7.94
N GLU A 72 -2.05 11.97 8.00
CA GLU A 72 -1.61 13.33 7.65
C GLU A 72 -1.81 13.59 6.16
N LEU A 73 -1.42 12.64 5.30
CA LEU A 73 -1.58 12.75 3.85
C LEU A 73 -3.06 12.79 3.40
N SER A 74 -3.93 12.08 4.11
CA SER A 74 -5.37 12.02 3.83
C SER A 74 -6.22 13.07 4.55
N GLY A 75 -5.64 13.80 5.49
CA GLY A 75 -6.32 14.82 6.29
C GLY A 75 -7.13 14.26 7.45
N ALA A 76 -7.04 12.96 7.73
CA ALA A 76 -7.60 12.34 8.93
C ALA A 76 -6.83 12.73 10.21
N GLN A 77 -5.66 13.35 10.07
CA GLN A 77 -4.91 14.03 11.12
C GLN A 77 -4.38 15.37 10.57
N PRO A 78 -4.64 16.50 11.25
CA PRO A 78 -4.11 17.79 10.83
C PRO A 78 -2.59 17.85 11.03
N VAL A 79 -1.90 18.57 10.15
CA VAL A 79 -0.47 18.87 10.27
C VAL A 79 -0.25 20.16 11.07
N ALA A 80 1.00 20.62 11.17
CA ALA A 80 1.35 21.88 11.82
C ALA A 80 0.47 23.05 11.33
N GLY A 81 0.04 23.91 12.26
CA GLY A 81 -0.89 25.00 11.96
C GLY A 81 -2.36 24.59 11.79
N GLY A 82 -2.69 23.29 12.01
CA GLY A 82 -4.07 22.80 11.95
C GLY A 82 -4.59 22.55 10.53
N LEU A 83 -3.69 22.48 9.55
CA LEU A 83 -4.06 22.27 8.15
C LEU A 83 -4.47 20.81 7.91
N GLU A 84 -5.64 20.61 7.32
CA GLU A 84 -6.10 19.30 6.85
C GLU A 84 -5.73 19.12 5.38
N LEU A 85 -4.81 18.21 5.10
CA LEU A 85 -4.34 17.94 3.74
C LEU A 85 -5.24 16.90 3.05
N ARG A 86 -5.31 16.92 1.72
CA ARG A 86 -6.01 15.88 0.93
C ARG A 86 -5.14 15.43 -0.23
N LEU A 87 -3.91 15.06 0.08
CA LEU A 87 -2.92 14.61 -0.90
C LEU A 87 -3.11 13.14 -1.25
N LEU A 88 -3.65 12.37 -0.30
CA LEU A 88 -3.96 10.96 -0.47
C LEU A 88 -5.46 10.72 -0.27
N ALA A 89 -6.10 10.13 -1.27
CA ALA A 89 -7.53 9.85 -1.24
C ALA A 89 -7.80 8.36 -1.45
N GLY A 90 -9.02 7.95 -1.10
CA GLY A 90 -9.49 6.59 -1.25
C GLY A 90 -8.80 5.62 -0.30
N ALA A 91 -8.78 4.34 -0.70
CA ALA A 91 -8.54 3.22 0.19
C ALA A 91 -7.14 3.22 0.86
N VAL A 92 -6.14 3.87 0.24
CA VAL A 92 -4.80 4.02 0.84
C VAL A 92 -4.83 5.01 2.00
N GLY A 93 -5.59 6.10 1.86
CA GLY A 93 -5.74 7.11 2.92
C GLY A 93 -6.51 6.58 4.13
N GLU A 94 -7.39 5.60 3.92
CA GLU A 94 -8.11 4.89 4.98
C GLU A 94 -7.28 3.77 5.63
N GLY A 95 -6.11 3.45 5.07
CA GLY A 95 -5.22 2.38 5.57
C GLY A 95 -5.63 0.96 5.17
N GLU A 96 -6.74 0.77 4.45
CA GLU A 96 -7.18 -0.53 3.94
C GLU A 96 -7.97 -0.38 2.62
N GLY A 97 -7.71 -1.26 1.66
CA GLY A 97 -8.34 -1.23 0.34
C GLY A 97 -8.10 -2.48 -0.48
N ASN A 98 -9.13 -2.93 -1.21
CA ASN A 98 -9.04 -4.09 -2.11
C ASN A 98 -8.45 -5.36 -1.44
N GLY A 99 -8.76 -5.57 -0.16
CA GLY A 99 -8.24 -6.71 0.62
C GLY A 99 -6.78 -6.57 1.06
N TYR A 100 -6.22 -5.36 1.00
CA TYR A 100 -4.87 -5.03 1.44
C TYR A 100 -4.90 -3.94 2.51
N ARG A 101 -3.99 -4.02 3.48
CA ARG A 101 -3.69 -2.95 4.44
C ARG A 101 -2.49 -2.16 4.00
N PHE A 102 -2.44 -0.91 4.42
CA PHE A 102 -1.38 0.03 4.10
C PHE A 102 -0.84 0.64 5.39
N ALA A 103 0.48 0.81 5.45
CA ALA A 103 1.14 1.57 6.52
C ALA A 103 2.34 2.31 5.97
N VAL A 104 2.64 3.45 6.59
CA VAL A 104 3.88 4.20 6.36
C VAL A 104 4.67 4.20 7.65
N PHE A 105 5.96 3.89 7.51
CA PHE A 105 6.93 3.97 8.60
C PHE A 105 7.90 5.12 8.33
N LEU A 106 8.13 5.92 9.37
CA LEU A 106 9.07 7.04 9.37
C LEU A 106 10.15 6.84 10.46
N PRO A 107 11.40 7.30 10.26
CA PRO A 107 12.45 7.22 11.27
C PRO A 107 12.10 7.93 12.58
N ASN A 108 12.33 7.26 13.71
CA ASN A 108 12.11 7.84 15.04
C ASN A 108 13.32 8.65 15.59
N GLY A 109 14.44 8.69 14.86
CA GLY A 109 15.69 9.33 15.29
C GLY A 109 16.62 8.47 16.15
N ASN A 110 16.16 7.31 16.64
CA ASN A 110 16.90 6.39 17.50
C ASN A 110 17.19 5.04 16.82
N GLY A 111 17.24 5.01 15.49
CA GLY A 111 17.46 3.79 14.70
C GLY A 111 16.25 2.86 14.57
N GLY A 112 15.08 3.29 15.03
CA GLY A 112 13.81 2.59 14.83
C GLY A 112 12.85 3.37 13.93
N ALA A 113 11.60 2.94 13.92
CA ALA A 113 10.54 3.57 13.16
C ALA A 113 9.34 3.95 14.04
N MET A 114 8.54 4.86 13.54
CA MET A 114 7.19 5.17 13.98
C MET A 114 6.22 4.97 12.83
N HIS A 115 4.97 4.63 13.17
CA HIS A 115 3.84 4.51 12.26
C HIS A 115 2.57 4.88 13.03
N GLU A 116 1.50 5.15 12.31
CA GLU A 116 0.24 5.57 12.92
C GLU A 116 -0.44 4.48 13.75
N PRO A 117 -1.17 4.85 14.80
CA PRO A 117 -1.39 6.22 15.28
C PRO A 117 -0.22 6.76 16.11
N VAL A 118 0.16 8.03 15.86
CA VAL A 118 1.11 8.78 16.68
C VAL A 118 0.48 10.09 17.15
N ALA A 119 0.56 10.37 18.46
CA ALA A 119 -0.03 11.58 19.04
C ALA A 119 0.70 12.86 18.61
N ALA A 120 2.03 12.78 18.48
CA ALA A 120 2.89 13.83 17.97
C ALA A 120 4.19 13.23 17.43
N ARG A 121 4.84 13.94 16.52
CA ARG A 121 6.19 13.58 16.04
C ARG A 121 7.22 13.96 17.12
N PRO A 122 8.24 13.12 17.38
CA PRO A 122 9.30 13.47 18.32
C PRO A 122 10.15 14.62 17.75
N GLU A 123 10.33 15.68 18.54
CA GLU A 123 11.26 16.79 18.28
C GLU A 123 12.71 16.36 18.53
N VAL A 124 13.17 15.36 17.79
CA VAL A 124 14.57 14.91 17.78
C VAL A 124 15.15 15.33 16.44
N VAL A 125 16.12 16.26 16.44
CA VAL A 125 16.75 16.81 15.22
C VAL A 125 17.24 15.70 14.29
N VAL A 126 18.00 14.73 14.82
CA VAL A 126 18.48 13.57 14.06
C VAL A 126 17.32 12.73 13.46
N GLY A 127 16.15 12.77 14.09
CA GLY A 127 14.94 12.17 13.56
C GLY A 127 14.30 12.98 12.43
N ALA A 128 14.31 14.31 12.51
CA ALA A 128 13.81 15.21 11.47
C ALA A 128 14.63 15.03 10.17
N ASP A 129 15.96 15.18 10.26
CA ASP A 129 16.92 14.93 9.18
C ASP A 129 16.69 13.59 8.47
N GLN A 130 16.40 12.53 9.24
CA GLN A 130 16.14 11.20 8.69
C GLN A 130 14.76 11.11 8.03
N ARG A 131 13.74 11.77 8.58
CA ARG A 131 12.38 11.82 8.01
C ARG A 131 12.28 12.66 6.75
N GLU A 132 13.26 13.49 6.44
CA GLU A 132 13.38 14.15 5.13
C GLU A 132 13.95 13.23 4.05
N ARG A 133 14.65 12.16 4.46
CA ARG A 133 15.41 11.31 3.53
C ARG A 133 14.79 9.95 3.35
N TYR A 134 14.20 9.41 4.42
CA TYR A 134 13.78 8.03 4.50
C TYR A 134 12.33 7.91 4.93
N TRP A 135 11.64 7.00 4.26
CA TRP A 135 10.36 6.44 4.64
C TRP A 135 10.20 5.10 3.94
N VAL A 136 9.29 4.28 4.43
CA VAL A 136 8.87 3.07 3.70
C VAL A 136 7.36 2.90 3.82
N GLY A 137 6.71 2.67 2.69
CA GLY A 137 5.31 2.31 2.64
C GLY A 137 5.17 0.81 2.40
N TYR A 138 4.33 0.12 3.17
CA TYR A 138 4.02 -1.28 2.95
C TYR A 138 2.56 -1.48 2.56
N ALA A 139 2.32 -2.51 1.78
CA ALA A 139 1.00 -3.08 1.55
C ALA A 139 1.02 -4.60 1.74
N TRP A 140 0.11 -5.14 2.55
CA TRP A 140 0.02 -6.59 2.77
C TRP A 140 -1.45 -7.05 2.81
N PRO A 141 -1.74 -8.30 2.43
CA PRO A 141 -3.11 -8.77 2.34
C PRO A 141 -3.74 -8.94 3.73
N THR A 142 -5.03 -8.63 3.85
CA THR A 142 -5.81 -8.82 5.09
C THR A 142 -6.12 -10.29 5.38
N ALA A 143 -6.11 -11.13 4.34
CA ALA A 143 -6.32 -12.56 4.41
C ALA A 143 -5.60 -13.25 3.24
N ALA A 144 -5.26 -14.54 3.39
CA ALA A 144 -4.56 -15.31 2.35
C ALA A 144 -5.32 -15.38 1.01
N ASP A 145 -6.66 -15.30 1.05
CA ASP A 145 -7.50 -15.31 -0.15
C ASP A 145 -7.52 -13.96 -0.88
N ASN A 146 -7.01 -12.89 -0.25
CA ASN A 146 -6.98 -11.55 -0.84
C ASN A 146 -5.68 -11.27 -1.60
N GLY A 147 -4.61 -12.00 -1.28
CA GLY A 147 -3.28 -11.76 -1.82
C GLY A 147 -2.26 -12.79 -1.34
N ARG A 148 -1.29 -13.11 -2.19
CA ARG A 148 -0.14 -13.98 -1.87
C ARG A 148 1.16 -13.20 -1.72
N GLN A 149 1.16 -11.93 -2.13
CA GLN A 149 2.32 -11.05 -2.09
C GLN A 149 2.08 -9.85 -1.18
N MET A 150 3.15 -9.39 -0.54
CA MET A 150 3.24 -8.08 0.09
C MET A 150 4.19 -7.19 -0.70
N PHE A 151 3.97 -5.88 -0.61
CA PHE A 151 4.67 -4.88 -1.38
C PHE A 151 5.28 -3.84 -0.45
N ALA A 152 6.43 -3.30 -0.86
CA ALA A 152 7.04 -2.15 -0.23
C ALA A 152 7.34 -1.09 -1.28
N ILE A 153 7.30 0.18 -0.87
CA ILE A 153 7.75 1.32 -1.67
C ILE A 153 8.68 2.19 -0.83
N ASP A 154 9.73 2.69 -1.46
CA ASP A 154 10.75 3.54 -0.85
C ASP A 154 10.76 4.97 -1.46
N PRO A 155 11.62 5.89 -0.98
CA PRO A 155 11.70 7.26 -1.49
C PRO A 155 12.19 7.37 -2.94
N SER A 156 12.79 6.32 -3.52
CA SER A 156 13.09 6.25 -4.96
C SER A 156 11.83 5.98 -5.80
N GLY A 157 10.75 5.58 -5.14
CA GLY A 157 9.48 5.20 -5.75
C GLY A 157 9.51 3.82 -6.38
N GLN A 158 10.53 3.01 -6.14
CA GLN A 158 10.57 1.63 -6.60
C GLN A 158 9.63 0.77 -5.76
N ILE A 159 8.89 -0.14 -6.42
CA ILE A 159 8.07 -1.13 -5.73
C ILE A 159 8.90 -2.40 -5.59
N HIS A 160 8.93 -2.93 -4.37
CA HIS A 160 9.53 -4.21 -4.03
C HIS A 160 8.45 -5.19 -3.61
N VAL A 161 8.75 -6.48 -3.74
CA VAL A 161 7.78 -7.54 -3.50
C VAL A 161 8.38 -8.69 -2.69
N ALA A 162 7.61 -9.23 -1.77
CA ALA A 162 7.93 -10.46 -1.04
C ALA A 162 6.68 -11.33 -0.85
N PRO A 163 6.84 -12.64 -0.57
CA PRO A 163 5.72 -13.49 -0.18
C PRO A 163 5.01 -12.94 1.05
N ALA A 164 3.67 -12.97 1.06
CA ALA A 164 2.89 -12.58 2.22
C ALA A 164 3.10 -13.57 3.38
N THR A 165 3.30 -13.05 4.59
CA THR A 165 3.45 -13.85 5.82
C THR A 165 2.13 -13.98 6.59
N GLY A 166 1.10 -13.23 6.19
CA GLY A 166 -0.17 -13.14 6.92
C GLY A 166 -0.17 -12.13 8.07
N GLU A 167 0.98 -11.53 8.37
CA GLU A 167 1.15 -10.50 9.39
C GLU A 167 1.58 -9.18 8.77
N ALA A 168 1.47 -8.10 9.55
CA ALA A 168 2.02 -6.82 9.15
C ALA A 168 3.55 -6.90 9.08
N PRO A 169 4.18 -6.38 8.02
CA PRO A 169 5.65 -6.35 7.94
C PRO A 169 6.22 -5.44 9.04
N ALA A 170 7.35 -5.86 9.60
CA ALA A 170 8.16 -4.97 10.42
C ALA A 170 8.66 -3.78 9.59
N TRP A 171 8.93 -2.65 10.23
CA TRP A 171 9.36 -1.43 9.54
C TRP A 171 10.60 -1.65 8.66
N ASN A 172 11.52 -2.52 9.11
CA ASN A 172 12.77 -2.85 8.42
C ASN A 172 12.67 -4.06 7.51
N ALA A 173 11.49 -4.65 7.29
CA ALA A 173 11.35 -5.89 6.51
C ALA A 173 11.94 -5.78 5.10
N LEU A 174 11.84 -4.60 4.45
CA LEU A 174 12.47 -4.30 3.17
C LEU A 174 14.00 -4.42 3.19
N PHE A 175 14.63 -4.08 4.31
CA PHE A 175 16.08 -4.04 4.50
C PHE A 175 16.65 -5.33 5.13
N GLY A 176 15.77 -6.28 5.47
CA GLY A 176 16.13 -7.54 6.15
C GLY A 176 16.10 -7.43 7.68
N ASP A 177 16.24 -8.58 8.36
CA ASP A 177 16.01 -8.72 9.81
C ASP A 177 16.85 -7.78 10.70
N HIS A 178 18.00 -7.34 10.20
CA HIS A 178 18.91 -6.41 10.88
C HIS A 178 19.16 -5.12 10.10
N GLY A 179 18.42 -4.89 9.02
CA GLY A 179 18.58 -3.69 8.20
C GLY A 179 18.09 -2.44 8.93
N THR A 180 18.69 -1.31 8.59
CA THR A 180 18.36 0.02 9.11
C THR A 180 18.02 1.00 7.98
N TRP A 181 17.63 2.21 8.35
CA TRP A 181 17.39 3.29 7.39
C TRP A 181 18.64 3.58 6.56
N GLY A 182 18.48 3.63 5.24
CA GLY A 182 19.56 3.86 4.29
C GLY A 182 20.25 2.59 3.77
N ASP A 183 19.95 1.42 4.35
CA ASP A 183 20.40 0.15 3.78
C ASP A 183 19.68 -0.16 2.46
N GLN A 184 20.35 -0.97 1.63
CA GLN A 184 19.78 -1.39 0.36
C GLN A 184 18.60 -2.35 0.58
N ALA A 185 17.54 -2.15 -0.21
CA ALA A 185 16.41 -3.08 -0.26
C ALA A 185 16.88 -4.51 -0.61
N THR A 186 16.46 -5.47 0.19
CA THR A 186 16.73 -6.91 0.01
C THR A 186 15.62 -7.59 -0.81
N TRP A 187 14.41 -7.03 -0.80
CA TRP A 187 13.30 -7.53 -1.57
C TRP A 187 13.49 -7.26 -3.07
N PRO A 188 13.18 -8.23 -3.94
CA PRO A 188 13.26 -8.02 -5.37
C PRO A 188 12.31 -6.92 -5.85
N LEU A 189 12.71 -6.25 -6.93
CA LEU A 189 11.85 -5.26 -7.59
C LEU A 189 10.62 -5.94 -8.19
N TYR A 190 9.45 -5.37 -7.93
CA TYR A 190 8.21 -5.76 -8.57
C TYR A 190 8.25 -5.38 -10.05
N ARG A 191 8.17 -6.38 -10.92
CA ARG A 191 8.06 -6.21 -12.37
C ARG A 191 6.71 -6.76 -12.78
N ARG A 192 5.86 -5.89 -13.32
CA ARG A 192 4.56 -6.28 -13.88
C ARG A 192 4.69 -6.62 -15.36
#